data_AF-A0A3B8K202-F1
#
_entry.id   AF-A0A3B8K202-F1
#
_cell.length_a   1.000
_cell.length_b   1.000
_cell.length_c   1.000
_cell.angle_alpha   90.00
_cell.angle_beta   90.00
_cell.angle_gamma   90.00
#
_symmetry.space_group_name_H-M   'P 1'
#
loop_
_entity.id
_entity.type
_entity.pdbx_description
1 polymer ?
#
loop_
_entity_poly.entity_id
_entity_poly.type
_entity_poly.pdbx_seq_one_letter_code
_entity_poly.pdbx_strand_id
1 'polypeptide(L)'
;MSAIAPKKTQPGSPRRISWIWWLLLSLMMLAAGLVFSPQQIDTRQWSRQDIWGIDRALIRRTLGLQIDQNRYPEKISIEHGGSHYNATVEYTIDPSLQAAVAGVFEQYNPDYGVFAALDADTGEILALVNHQRRGITDQNLA
;
A
#
# COMPACT_ATOMS: atom_id res chain seq x y z
N MET A 1 76.42 52.76 40.76
CA MET A 1 76.65 51.32 40.53
C MET A 1 75.35 50.59 40.81
N SER A 2 74.93 49.80 39.84
CA SER A 2 73.61 49.16 39.72
C SER A 2 73.60 47.79 40.41
N ALA A 3 72.54 47.46 41.15
CA ALA A 3 72.16 46.08 41.44
C ALA A 3 70.68 46.04 41.89
N ILE A 4 69.76 45.75 40.96
CA ILE A 4 68.39 45.35 41.28
C ILE A 4 68.23 43.91 40.79
N ALA A 5 68.09 42.98 41.74
CA ALA A 5 67.89 41.56 41.46
C ALA A 5 66.48 41.32 40.89
N PRO A 6 66.29 40.44 39.90
CA PRO A 6 64.96 40.09 39.43
C PRO A 6 64.30 39.05 40.35
N LYS A 7 63.08 39.37 40.81
CA LYS A 7 62.19 38.48 41.56
C LYS A 7 61.65 37.39 40.62
N LYS A 8 61.92 36.13 40.93
CA LYS A 8 61.46 34.96 40.19
C LYS A 8 59.97 34.68 40.51
N THR A 9 59.08 34.89 39.55
CA THR A 9 57.66 34.49 39.63
C THR A 9 57.50 33.02 39.24
N GLN A 10 56.81 32.25 40.08
CA GLN A 10 56.45 30.85 39.83
C GLN A 10 55.40 30.74 38.71
N PRO A 11 55.38 29.64 37.93
CA PRO A 11 54.38 29.44 36.89
C PRO A 11 53.03 29.01 37.50
N GLY A 12 51.98 29.78 37.23
CA GLY A 12 50.61 29.37 37.50
C GLY A 12 50.19 28.24 36.56
N SER A 13 49.72 27.13 37.13
CA SER A 13 49.19 25.98 36.41
C SER A 13 47.88 26.33 35.68
N PRO A 14 47.75 26.15 34.34
CA PRO A 14 46.47 26.31 33.70
C PRO A 14 45.69 24.98 33.73
N ARG A 15 44.66 24.98 34.59
CA ARG A 15 43.31 24.47 34.32
C ARG A 15 43.20 23.14 33.55
N ARG A 16 43.20 22.04 34.31
CA ARG A 16 42.63 20.72 33.92
C ARG A 16 41.08 20.72 33.78
N ILE A 17 40.45 21.88 33.90
CA ILE A 17 38.98 22.07 33.91
C ILE A 17 38.39 22.06 32.49
N SER A 18 39.23 22.18 31.45
CA SER A 18 38.75 22.26 30.06
C SER A 18 38.13 20.96 29.54
N TRP A 19 38.58 19.79 29.97
CA TRP A 19 38.16 18.53 29.34
C TRP A 19 36.84 17.98 29.89
N ILE A 20 36.62 18.14 31.20
CA ILE A 20 35.37 17.74 31.85
C ILE A 20 34.20 18.60 31.33
N TRP A 21 34.43 19.88 31.09
CA TRP A 21 33.42 20.77 30.51
C TRP A 21 33.03 20.36 29.07
N TRP A 22 33.98 19.93 28.26
CA TRP A 22 33.69 19.41 26.92
C TRP A 22 32.91 18.10 26.95
N LEU A 23 33.20 17.21 27.89
CA LEU A 23 32.45 15.97 28.08
C LEU A 23 31.00 16.26 28.49
N LEU A 24 30.78 17.20 29.42
CA LEU A 24 29.43 17.61 29.83
C LEU A 24 28.65 18.27 28.70
N LEU A 25 29.29 19.13 27.91
CA LEU A 25 28.66 19.77 26.76
C LEU A 25 28.25 18.75 25.68
N SER A 26 29.12 17.77 25.41
CA SER A 26 28.84 16.68 24.47
C SER A 26 27.67 15.80 24.95
N LEU A 27 27.66 15.44 26.23
CA LEU A 27 26.58 14.65 26.81
C LEU A 27 25.25 15.41 26.77
N MET A 28 25.27 16.72 26.99
CA MET A 28 24.08 17.56 26.92
C MET A 28 23.57 17.74 25.49
N MET A 29 24.47 17.91 24.50
CA MET A 29 24.11 17.90 23.08
C MET A 29 23.54 16.54 22.63
N LEU A 30 24.08 15.43 23.14
CA LEU A 30 23.58 14.09 22.83
C LEU A 30 22.16 13.88 23.40
N ALA A 31 21.93 14.31 24.65
CA ALA A 31 20.61 14.25 25.27
C ALA A 31 19.61 15.18 24.58
N ALA A 32 20.03 16.39 24.21
CA ALA A 32 19.21 17.32 23.44
C ALA A 32 18.87 16.76 22.05
N GLY A 33 19.81 16.11 21.38
CA GLY A 33 19.58 15.44 20.10
C GLY A 33 18.55 14.31 20.19
N LEU A 34 18.49 13.59 21.32
CA LEU A 34 17.47 12.57 21.56
C LEU A 34 16.08 13.15 21.85
N VAL A 35 16.00 14.32 22.50
CA VAL A 35 14.72 14.99 22.81
C VAL A 35 14.17 15.76 21.60
N PHE A 36 15.04 16.35 20.78
CA PHE A 36 14.66 17.11 19.58
C PHE A 36 14.74 16.30 18.29
N SER A 37 15.13 15.01 18.35
CA SER A 37 15.00 14.12 17.20
C SER A 37 13.52 14.04 16.82
N PRO A 38 13.14 14.43 15.59
CA PRO A 38 11.77 14.28 15.16
C PRO A 38 11.44 12.79 15.17
N GLN A 39 10.59 12.35 16.11
CA GLN A 39 10.08 10.98 16.23
C GLN A 39 9.15 10.58 15.07
N GLN A 40 9.24 11.24 13.92
CA GLN A 40 8.40 11.02 12.76
C GLN A 40 9.26 10.72 11.54
N ILE A 41 9.89 9.55 11.56
CA ILE A 41 9.99 8.79 10.32
C ILE A 41 9.01 7.63 10.47
N ASP A 42 7.72 7.98 10.44
CA ASP A 42 6.64 7.02 10.32
C ASP A 42 6.76 6.39 8.93
N THR A 43 7.58 5.35 8.84
CA THR A 43 7.72 4.47 7.68
C THR A 43 6.59 3.46 7.61
N ARG A 44 5.55 3.62 8.44
CA ARG A 44 4.36 2.79 8.41
C ARG A 44 3.53 3.11 7.19
N GLN A 45 3.70 2.24 6.19
CA GLN A 45 2.75 1.98 5.11
C GLN A 45 2.25 3.23 4.41
N TRP A 46 2.98 3.61 3.36
CA TRP A 46 2.36 4.18 2.19
C TRP A 46 1.33 3.16 1.66
N SER A 47 0.11 3.22 2.19
CA SER A 47 -1.01 2.50 1.60
C SER A 47 -1.17 3.06 0.20
N ARG A 48 -0.91 2.24 -0.83
CA ARG A 48 -1.02 2.65 -2.24
C ARG A 48 -2.41 3.22 -2.58
N GLN A 49 -3.40 2.99 -1.73
CA GLN A 49 -4.75 3.52 -1.84
C GLN A 49 -4.79 5.05 -1.70
N ASP A 50 -3.89 5.66 -0.91
CA ASP A 50 -3.89 7.12 -0.67
C ASP A 50 -3.09 7.92 -1.70
N ILE A 51 -2.24 7.26 -2.52
CA ILE A 51 -1.35 7.96 -3.46
C ILE A 51 -2.09 8.37 -4.74
N TRP A 52 -3.07 7.58 -5.19
CA TRP A 52 -3.76 7.79 -6.47
C TRP A 52 -5.27 8.09 -6.34
N GLY A 53 -5.83 8.10 -5.14
CA GLY A 53 -7.26 8.36 -4.92
C GLY A 53 -8.19 7.31 -5.53
N ILE A 54 -7.66 6.13 -5.88
CA ILE A 54 -8.42 5.02 -6.46
C ILE A 54 -9.08 4.26 -5.31
N ASP A 55 -10.35 4.54 -5.07
CA ASP A 55 -11.14 3.87 -4.04
C ASP A 55 -11.92 2.66 -4.58
N ARG A 56 -12.47 1.87 -3.66
CA ARG A 56 -13.28 0.70 -3.98
C ARG A 56 -14.54 1.04 -4.80
N ALA A 57 -15.13 2.21 -4.60
CA ALA A 57 -16.34 2.62 -5.30
C ALA A 57 -16.04 2.93 -6.78
N LEU A 58 -14.89 3.56 -7.06
CA LEU A 58 -14.40 3.83 -8.40
C LEU A 58 -14.08 2.52 -9.13
N ILE A 59 -13.37 1.60 -8.48
CA ILE A 59 -13.09 0.27 -9.04
C ILE A 59 -14.40 -0.45 -9.35
N ARG A 60 -15.35 -0.47 -8.41
CA ARG A 60 -16.67 -1.09 -8.60
C ARG A 60 -17.43 -0.46 -9.77
N ARG A 61 -17.34 0.86 -9.95
CA ARG A 61 -18.00 1.55 -11.07
C ARG A 61 -17.37 1.18 -12.41
N THR A 62 -16.04 1.08 -12.47
CA THR A 62 -15.32 0.73 -13.70
C THR A 62 -15.50 -0.74 -14.07
N LEU A 63 -15.41 -1.66 -13.10
CA LEU A 63 -15.49 -3.10 -13.33
C LEU A 63 -16.91 -3.66 -13.28
N GLY A 64 -17.80 -3.05 -12.49
CA GLY A 64 -19.14 -3.58 -12.21
C GLY A 64 -19.92 -3.87 -13.47
N LEU A 65 -19.95 -2.94 -14.43
CA LEU A 65 -20.66 -3.13 -15.70
C LEU A 65 -20.15 -4.32 -16.51
N GLN A 66 -18.88 -4.67 -16.39
CA GLN A 66 -18.29 -5.84 -17.07
C GLN A 66 -18.64 -7.12 -16.32
N ILE A 67 -18.50 -7.12 -14.99
CA ILE A 67 -18.81 -8.26 -14.12
C ILE A 67 -20.31 -8.60 -14.17
N ASP A 68 -21.18 -7.60 -14.22
CA ASP A 68 -22.63 -7.73 -14.38
C ASP A 68 -23.01 -8.42 -15.71
N GLN A 69 -22.13 -8.30 -16.71
CA GLN A 69 -22.25 -8.95 -18.01
C GLN A 69 -21.42 -10.24 -18.11
N ASN A 70 -21.03 -10.80 -16.97
CA ASN A 70 -20.21 -12.01 -16.84
C ASN A 70 -18.86 -11.92 -17.59
N ARG A 71 -18.31 -10.70 -17.67
CA ARG A 71 -16.98 -10.42 -18.25
C ARG A 71 -16.00 -10.02 -17.16
N TYR A 72 -14.82 -10.63 -17.20
CA TYR A 72 -13.74 -10.42 -16.23
C TYR A 72 -12.50 -9.90 -16.96
N PRO A 73 -12.45 -8.60 -17.30
CA PRO A 73 -11.34 -8.04 -18.06
C PRO A 73 -10.08 -7.95 -17.19
N GLU A 74 -8.96 -8.49 -17.69
CA GLU A 74 -7.65 -8.41 -17.04
C GLU A 74 -7.05 -7.00 -17.10
N LYS A 75 -7.48 -6.17 -18.05
CA LYS A 75 -6.95 -4.82 -18.25
C LYS A 75 -8.08 -3.80 -18.22
N ILE A 76 -7.90 -2.78 -17.39
CA ILE A 76 -8.85 -1.68 -17.24
C ILE A 76 -8.16 -0.32 -17.32
N SER A 77 -8.93 0.68 -17.72
CA SER A 77 -8.53 2.08 -17.63
C SER A 77 -9.44 2.78 -16.62
N ILE A 78 -8.84 3.34 -15.58
CA ILE A 78 -9.53 4.05 -14.51
C ILE A 78 -9.35 5.54 -14.74
N GLU A 79 -10.46 6.26 -14.86
CA GLU A 79 -10.44 7.72 -14.98
C GLU A 79 -10.63 8.36 -13.59
N HIS A 80 -9.65 9.16 -13.16
CA HIS A 80 -9.71 9.88 -11.90
C HIS A 80 -9.03 11.25 -12.02
N GLY A 81 -9.74 12.33 -11.67
CA GLY A 81 -9.20 13.69 -11.68
C GLY A 81 -8.69 14.17 -13.05
N GLY A 82 -9.31 13.72 -14.15
CA GLY A 82 -8.88 14.05 -15.52
C GLY A 82 -7.64 13.28 -16.01
N SER A 83 -7.15 12.31 -15.25
CA SER A 83 -6.05 11.40 -15.63
C SER A 83 -6.57 9.98 -15.83
N HIS A 84 -5.95 9.25 -16.78
CA HIS A 84 -6.23 7.85 -17.05
C HIS A 84 -5.14 6.95 -16.48
N TYR A 85 -5.54 5.97 -15.68
CA TYR A 85 -4.65 4.98 -15.06
C TYR A 85 -4.92 3.61 -15.67
N ASN A 86 -3.94 3.06 -16.39
CA ASN A 86 -4.02 1.69 -16.88
C ASN A 86 -3.65 0.73 -15.74
N ALA A 87 -4.55 -0.20 -15.43
CA ALA A 87 -4.38 -1.18 -14.38
C ALA A 87 -4.61 -2.60 -14.91
N THR A 88 -3.94 -3.55 -14.26
CA THR A 88 -4.16 -4.99 -14.49
C THR A 88 -4.92 -5.55 -13.29
N VAL A 89 -5.93 -6.37 -13.56
CA VAL A 89 -6.76 -7.05 -12.58
C VAL A 89 -6.42 -8.52 -12.65
N GLU A 90 -6.00 -9.09 -11.53
CA GLU A 90 -5.76 -10.51 -11.39
C GLU A 90 -7.01 -11.18 -10.79
N TYR A 91 -7.50 -12.22 -11.45
CA TYR A 91 -8.63 -13.02 -11.00
C TYR A 91 -8.15 -14.43 -10.65
N THR A 92 -8.85 -15.07 -9.72
CA THR A 92 -8.65 -16.47 -9.35
C THR A 92 -9.50 -17.44 -10.20
N ILE A 93 -10.23 -16.90 -11.17
CA ILE A 93 -11.15 -17.67 -12.01
C ILE A 93 -10.37 -18.65 -12.88
N ASP A 94 -10.74 -19.94 -12.84
CA ASP A 94 -10.29 -20.95 -13.77
C ASP A 94 -11.07 -20.79 -15.10
N PRO A 95 -10.41 -20.36 -16.19
CA PRO A 95 -11.08 -20.10 -17.46
C PRO A 95 -11.66 -21.37 -18.09
N SER A 96 -11.09 -22.54 -17.80
CA SER A 96 -11.56 -23.83 -18.32
C SER A 96 -12.86 -24.24 -17.62
N LEU A 97 -12.92 -24.08 -16.30
CA LEU A 97 -14.13 -24.37 -15.52
C LEU A 97 -15.26 -23.40 -15.87
N GLN A 98 -14.96 -22.11 -15.93
CA GLN A 98 -15.88 -21.05 -16.34
C GLN A 98 -16.52 -21.37 -17.70
N ALA A 99 -15.70 -21.71 -18.71
CA ALA A 99 -16.16 -22.03 -20.06
C ALA A 99 -16.97 -23.33 -20.14
N ALA A 100 -16.55 -24.38 -19.42
CA ALA A 100 -17.25 -25.66 -19.39
C ALA A 100 -18.69 -25.49 -18.85
N VAL A 101 -18.83 -24.73 -17.76
CA VAL A 101 -20.15 -24.47 -17.15
C VAL A 101 -21.00 -23.57 -18.03
N ALA A 102 -20.42 -22.54 -18.64
CA ALA A 102 -21.12 -21.70 -19.61
C ALA A 102 -21.70 -22.55 -20.76
N GLY A 103 -20.91 -23.50 -21.28
CA GLY A 103 -21.36 -24.44 -22.32
C GLY A 103 -22.52 -25.33 -21.88
N VAL A 104 -22.56 -25.76 -20.61
CA VAL A 104 -23.70 -26.53 -20.06
C VAL A 104 -24.97 -25.66 -20.06
N PHE A 105 -24.88 -24.42 -19.61
CA PHE A 105 -26.03 -23.52 -19.62
C PHE A 105 -26.50 -23.17 -21.03
N GLU A 106 -25.58 -22.99 -21.98
CA GLU A 106 -25.93 -22.82 -23.40
C GLU A 106 -26.64 -24.07 -23.97
N GLN A 107 -26.14 -25.27 -23.64
CA GLN A 107 -26.68 -26.53 -24.16
C GLN A 107 -28.09 -26.82 -23.63
N TYR A 108 -28.31 -26.70 -22.32
CA TYR A 108 -29.59 -27.04 -21.71
C TYR A 108 -30.57 -25.86 -21.65
N ASN A 109 -30.07 -24.64 -21.84
CA ASN A 109 -30.82 -23.38 -21.89
C ASN A 109 -31.95 -23.26 -20.84
N PRO A 110 -31.62 -23.40 -19.54
CA PRO A 110 -32.60 -23.20 -18.49
C PRO A 110 -33.14 -21.76 -18.51
N ASP A 111 -34.32 -21.53 -17.94
CA ASP A 111 -34.88 -20.17 -17.85
C ASP A 111 -33.95 -19.24 -17.06
N TYR A 112 -33.40 -19.75 -15.95
CA TYR A 112 -32.39 -19.10 -15.12
C TYR A 112 -31.45 -20.14 -14.53
N GLY A 113 -30.17 -19.80 -14.38
CA GLY A 113 -29.16 -20.67 -13.76
C GLY A 113 -28.00 -19.87 -13.19
N VAL A 114 -27.47 -20.33 -12.05
CA VAL A 114 -26.30 -19.77 -11.40
C VAL A 114 -25.40 -20.92 -10.99
N PHE A 115 -24.11 -20.74 -11.24
CA PHE A 115 -23.06 -21.63 -10.79
C PHE A 115 -21.94 -20.80 -10.18
N ALA A 116 -21.61 -21.11 -8.93
CA ALA A 116 -20.47 -20.54 -8.22
C ALA A 116 -19.60 -21.69 -7.70
N ALA A 117 -18.33 -21.66 -8.04
CA ALA A 117 -17.34 -22.59 -7.51
C ALA A 117 -16.30 -21.82 -6.69
N LEU A 118 -15.99 -22.36 -5.52
CA LEU A 118 -15.00 -21.80 -4.61
C LEU A 118 -14.01 -22.90 -4.21
N ASP A 119 -12.75 -22.52 -4.06
CA ASP A 119 -11.77 -23.32 -3.36
C ASP A 119 -12.11 -23.30 -1.85
N ALA A 120 -12.23 -24.47 -1.25
CA ALA A 120 -12.69 -24.60 0.14
C ALA A 120 -11.61 -24.19 1.17
N ASP A 121 -10.33 -24.28 0.80
CA ASP A 121 -9.21 -24.01 1.69
C ASP A 121 -8.81 -22.53 1.64
N THR A 122 -8.85 -21.91 0.45
CA THR A 122 -8.44 -20.51 0.24
C THR A 122 -9.62 -19.53 0.20
N GLY A 123 -10.83 -20.02 -0.11
CA GLY A 123 -12.00 -19.18 -0.38
C GLY A 123 -11.94 -18.46 -1.72
N GLU A 124 -10.97 -18.80 -2.58
CA GLU A 124 -10.84 -18.24 -3.92
C GLU A 124 -12.03 -18.64 -4.79
N ILE A 125 -12.47 -17.70 -5.62
CA ILE A 125 -13.56 -17.98 -6.54
C ILE A 125 -12.98 -18.54 -7.84
N LEU A 126 -13.33 -19.78 -8.15
CA LEU A 126 -12.81 -20.52 -9.30
C LEU A 126 -13.71 -20.36 -10.54
N ALA A 127 -15.03 -20.19 -10.35
CA ALA A 127 -15.95 -19.88 -11.44
C ALA A 127 -17.19 -19.16 -10.92
N LEU A 128 -17.67 -18.20 -11.71
CA LEU A 128 -18.91 -17.46 -11.50
C LEU A 128 -19.63 -17.37 -12.83
N VAL A 129 -20.64 -18.20 -13.03
CA VAL A 129 -21.40 -18.24 -14.28
C VAL A 129 -22.88 -18.09 -13.97
N ASN A 130 -23.51 -17.12 -14.63
CA ASN A 130 -24.96 -16.99 -14.65
C ASN A 130 -25.50 -17.20 -16.06
N HIS A 131 -26.74 -17.65 -16.14
CA HIS A 131 -27.47 -17.80 -17.39
C HIS A 131 -28.90 -17.34 -17.23
N GLN A 132 -29.40 -16.71 -18.28
CA GLN A 132 -30.81 -16.35 -18.43
C GLN A 132 -31.20 -16.57 -19.89
N ARG A 133 -32.30 -17.29 -20.12
CA ARG A 133 -32.76 -17.66 -21.46
C ARG A 133 -32.97 -16.48 -22.42
N ARG A 134 -33.35 -15.30 -21.88
CA ARG A 134 -33.55 -14.07 -22.68
C ARG A 134 -32.26 -13.25 -22.86
N GLY A 135 -31.11 -13.83 -22.50
CA GLY A 135 -29.85 -13.12 -22.35
C GLY A 135 -29.73 -12.46 -20.97
N ILE A 136 -28.49 -12.18 -20.56
CA ILE A 136 -28.20 -11.46 -19.32
C ILE A 136 -28.67 -10.02 -19.53
N THR A 137 -29.79 -9.66 -18.91
CA THR A 137 -30.47 -8.37 -19.12
C THR A 137 -29.98 -7.32 -18.12
N ASP A 138 -28.66 -7.24 -17.88
CA ASP A 138 -27.95 -6.30 -16.98
C ASP A 138 -27.65 -6.76 -15.53
N GLN A 139 -27.82 -8.04 -15.19
CA GLN A 139 -27.47 -8.54 -13.84
C GLN A 139 -26.72 -9.86 -13.86
N ASN A 140 -25.54 -9.87 -13.23
CA ASN A 140 -24.93 -11.10 -12.77
C ASN A 140 -25.76 -11.64 -11.60
N LEU A 141 -26.19 -12.90 -11.70
CA LEU A 141 -27.04 -13.56 -10.71
C LEU A 141 -26.24 -14.40 -9.70
N ALA A 142 -24.93 -14.56 -9.95
CA ALA A 142 -24.01 -15.31 -9.11
C ALA A 142 -23.50 -14.48 -7.93
#